data_AF-A0A9D8MGL4-F1
#
_entry.id   AF-A0A9D8MGL4-F1
#
_cell.length_a   1.000
_cell.length_b   1.000
_cell.length_c   1.000
_cell.angle_alpha   90.00
_cell.angle_beta   90.00
_cell.angle_gamma   90.00
#
_symmetry.space_group_name_H-M   'P 1'
#
loop_
_entity.id
_entity.type
_entity.pdbx_description
1 polymer ?
#
loop_
_entity_poly.entity_id
_entity_poly.type
_entity_poly.pdbx_seq_one_letter_code
_entity_poly.pdbx_strand_id
1 'polypeptide(L)'
;MKTIKFLCALCLLGALCVSCGDDEVDKSISVIVDSQTPENDLDRWLKKNFVDRYNIEMRYRWEDNEISMNYILVPAKYENAIRMARILQYICFDSFDQITGGPEFIRKSFPKVIQLVGNPGWNSNSTYTLGSSEGGYKINLWYVNHLGETFYDAQWQSHDVITSREQLNDTYFHTILHEYGHVFHQRVPYTNEFTQVTGTNYLGGSYTSVFSGPDDPQIFVLGFVTAYAAYSADEDFAEVFSTYVTSTEAEFQDILTRAGKDGRNKIQQKLRIVRDYFMDNWDLDINALRDAIQAREEKLAEQDFDDISL
;
A
#
# COMPACT_ATOMS: atom_id res chain seq x y z
N MET A 1 35.54 -66.62 6.91
CA MET A 1 35.89 -67.22 8.23
C MET A 1 37.01 -66.40 8.87
N LYS A 2 36.88 -66.07 10.16
CA LYS A 2 37.95 -65.86 11.17
C LYS A 2 39.23 -65.04 10.82
N THR A 3 39.36 -63.86 11.46
CA THR A 3 40.52 -63.41 12.30
C THR A 3 41.89 -63.08 11.61
N ILE A 4 42.95 -62.43 12.18
CA ILE A 4 43.23 -61.86 13.54
C ILE A 4 44.37 -60.77 13.54
N LYS A 5 44.38 -59.86 14.56
CA LYS A 5 45.48 -59.05 15.21
C LYS A 5 46.54 -58.20 14.42
N PHE A 6 46.50 -56.89 14.66
CA PHE A 6 47.43 -56.06 15.47
C PHE A 6 48.86 -56.56 15.85
N LEU A 7 49.90 -55.74 15.56
CA LEU A 7 50.99 -55.18 16.44
C LEU A 7 52.05 -54.47 15.54
N CYS A 8 52.27 -53.15 15.60
CA CYS A 8 53.11 -52.35 16.53
C CYS A 8 54.65 -52.50 16.41
N ALA A 9 55.36 -51.45 15.93
CA ALA A 9 56.71 -51.07 16.39
C ALA A 9 57.12 -49.62 15.97
N LEU A 10 57.54 -48.85 16.99
CA LEU A 10 58.26 -47.56 17.05
C LEU A 10 59.12 -47.16 15.83
N CYS A 11 59.10 -45.91 15.31
CA CYS A 11 59.43 -44.57 15.87
C CYS A 11 60.91 -44.12 15.65
N LEU A 12 61.10 -42.78 15.58
CA LEU A 12 62.33 -42.00 15.24
C LEU A 12 62.70 -41.93 13.74
N LEU A 13 63.07 -40.77 13.17
CA LEU A 13 62.93 -39.37 13.60
C LEU A 13 63.20 -38.41 12.40
N GLY A 14 62.47 -37.30 12.28
CA GLY A 14 63.02 -36.04 11.73
C GLY A 14 62.53 -35.52 10.37
N ALA A 15 62.38 -34.19 10.34
CA ALA A 15 62.32 -33.26 9.20
C ALA A 15 60.96 -32.89 8.57
N LEU A 16 60.53 -31.66 8.93
CA LEU A 16 59.77 -30.69 8.13
C LEU A 16 58.24 -30.87 8.01
N CYS A 17 57.55 -30.40 9.05
CA CYS A 17 56.22 -29.81 8.90
C CYS A 17 56.32 -28.52 8.08
N VAL A 18 55.88 -28.53 6.83
CA VAL A 18 55.37 -27.32 6.18
C VAL A 18 53.87 -27.33 6.40
N SER A 19 53.42 -26.77 7.52
CA SER A 19 52.05 -26.27 7.58
C SER A 19 51.98 -25.14 6.55
N CYS A 20 51.00 -25.19 5.66
CA CYS A 20 50.57 -23.95 5.02
C CYS A 20 50.19 -23.00 6.15
N GLY A 21 50.59 -21.73 6.05
CA GLY A 21 50.16 -20.74 7.03
C GLY A 21 48.63 -20.68 6.98
N ASP A 22 47.99 -20.74 8.15
CA ASP A 22 46.63 -20.23 8.25
C ASP A 22 46.74 -18.73 7.99
N ASP A 23 46.27 -18.29 6.83
CA ASP A 23 46.02 -16.86 6.59
C ASP A 23 44.92 -16.46 7.58
N GLU A 24 45.32 -15.90 8.73
CA GLU A 24 44.38 -15.32 9.68
C GLU A 24 43.61 -14.23 8.96
N VAL A 25 42.35 -14.53 8.63
CA VAL A 25 41.42 -13.58 8.00
C VAL A 25 41.41 -12.32 8.85
N ASP A 26 41.78 -11.19 8.26
CA ASP A 26 41.91 -9.92 8.97
C ASP A 26 40.56 -9.48 9.55
N LYS A 27 40.37 -9.75 10.84
CA LYS A 27 39.13 -9.45 11.57
C LYS A 27 38.92 -7.95 11.79
N SER A 28 39.86 -7.10 11.40
CA SER A 28 39.66 -5.64 11.35
C SER A 28 38.87 -5.20 10.11
N ILE A 29 38.82 -6.04 9.06
CA ILE A 29 38.01 -5.82 7.86
C ILE A 29 36.71 -6.62 7.99
N SER A 30 35.66 -5.97 8.50
CA SER A 30 34.32 -6.54 8.42
C SER A 30 33.88 -6.61 6.95
N VAL A 31 33.69 -7.84 6.43
CA VAL A 31 33.12 -8.07 5.09
C VAL A 31 31.65 -7.64 5.04
N ILE A 32 31.00 -7.57 6.20
CA ILE A 32 29.78 -6.77 6.37
C ILE A 32 30.24 -5.32 6.55
N VAL A 33 30.31 -4.56 5.46
CA VAL A 33 30.18 -3.11 5.56
C VAL A 33 28.79 -2.88 6.10
N ASP A 34 28.66 -2.54 7.37
CA ASP A 34 27.40 -2.10 7.95
C ASP A 34 27.11 -0.72 7.33
N SER A 35 26.51 -0.78 6.14
CA SER A 35 26.21 0.35 5.26
C SER A 35 24.97 1.06 5.80
N GLN A 36 25.06 1.49 7.06
CA GLN A 36 24.12 2.43 7.67
C GLN A 36 24.27 3.76 6.92
N THR A 37 23.53 3.85 5.82
CA THR A 37 23.49 5.02 4.95
C THR A 37 23.12 6.20 5.84
N PRO A 38 23.96 7.25 5.95
CA PRO A 38 23.82 8.25 7.00
C PRO A 38 22.41 8.83 7.11
N GLU A 39 21.96 9.04 8.34
CA GLU A 39 20.64 9.60 8.63
C GLU A 39 20.51 11.01 8.03
N ASN A 40 19.62 11.17 7.05
CA ASN A 40 19.32 12.45 6.41
C ASN A 40 18.08 13.12 7.05
N ASP A 41 17.67 14.26 6.51
CA ASP A 41 16.56 15.03 7.06
C ASP A 41 15.22 14.30 6.92
N LEU A 42 14.98 13.60 5.81
CA LEU A 42 13.79 12.77 5.64
C LEU A 42 13.75 11.62 6.65
N ASP A 43 14.88 10.96 6.94
CA ASP A 43 14.93 9.86 7.92
C ASP A 43 14.48 10.35 9.31
N ARG A 44 15.00 11.50 9.76
CA ARG A 44 14.58 12.17 11.01
C ARG A 44 13.11 12.56 10.98
N TRP A 45 12.66 13.11 9.85
CA TRP A 45 11.29 13.58 9.68
C TRP A 45 10.28 12.42 9.70
N LEU A 46 10.58 11.32 9.01
CA LEU A 46 9.79 10.08 9.05
C LEU A 46 9.80 9.46 10.44
N LYS A 47 10.93 9.46 11.15
CA LYS A 47 10.98 8.98 12.53
C LYS A 47 10.00 9.78 13.42
N LYS A 48 10.05 11.11 13.39
CA LYS A 48 9.19 12.00 14.20
C LYS A 48 7.71 11.88 13.81
N ASN A 49 7.40 11.87 12.51
CA ASN A 49 6.02 12.00 12.00
C ASN A 49 5.31 10.68 11.72
N PHE A 50 6.04 9.58 11.49
CA PHE A 50 5.48 8.25 11.19
C PHE A 50 5.79 7.23 12.30
N VAL A 51 7.06 7.05 12.66
CA VAL A 51 7.44 6.03 13.66
C VAL A 51 6.96 6.41 15.05
N ASP A 52 7.35 7.58 15.56
CA ASP A 52 7.03 8.01 16.92
C ASP A 52 5.54 8.38 17.07
N ARG A 53 4.94 8.96 16.03
CA ARG A 53 3.51 9.36 16.04
C ARG A 53 2.56 8.22 15.74
N TYR A 54 2.85 7.30 14.81
CA TYR A 54 1.89 6.27 14.37
C TYR A 54 2.35 4.83 14.55
N ASN A 55 3.60 4.58 14.98
CA ASN A 55 4.22 3.25 14.98
C ASN A 55 4.15 2.62 13.57
N ILE A 56 4.55 3.40 12.56
CA ILE A 56 4.61 3.01 11.15
C ILE A 56 6.00 3.34 10.61
N GLU A 57 6.63 2.37 9.96
CA GLU A 57 7.90 2.52 9.26
C GLU A 57 7.63 2.85 7.79
N MET A 58 8.14 3.97 7.29
CA MET A 58 8.11 4.27 5.84
C MET A 58 9.50 4.09 5.24
N ARG A 59 9.61 3.14 4.31
CA ARG A 59 10.84 2.78 3.60
C ARG A 59 10.82 3.37 2.20
N TYR A 60 11.79 4.24 1.91
CA TYR A 60 12.02 4.79 0.58
C TYR A 60 13.37 4.38 -0.02
N ARG A 61 14.34 4.06 0.84
CA ARG A 61 15.57 3.35 0.50
C ARG A 61 15.27 1.85 0.41
N TRP A 62 16.09 1.14 -0.35
CA TRP A 62 15.96 -0.28 -0.62
C TRP A 62 17.12 -0.99 0.03
N GLU A 63 16.84 -1.87 0.99
CA GLU A 63 17.82 -2.86 1.46
C GLU A 63 17.80 -4.02 0.46
N ASP A 64 18.98 -4.44 -0.01
CA ASP A 64 19.22 -5.30 -1.19
C ASP A 64 18.59 -6.73 -1.15
N ASN A 65 17.74 -7.04 -0.18
CA ASN A 65 17.31 -8.41 0.13
C ASN A 65 15.78 -8.63 0.32
N GLU A 66 14.93 -7.59 0.36
CA GLU A 66 13.51 -7.74 0.77
C GLU A 66 12.45 -7.67 -0.36
N ILE A 67 12.82 -7.87 -1.63
CA ILE A 67 11.82 -8.03 -2.70
C ILE A 67 12.10 -9.26 -3.58
N SER A 68 11.58 -10.41 -3.14
CA SER A 68 11.31 -11.51 -4.06
C SER A 68 10.06 -11.18 -4.89
N MET A 69 10.23 -10.76 -6.14
CA MET A 69 9.28 -10.98 -7.25
C MET A 69 9.82 -10.30 -8.52
N ASN A 70 10.16 -11.12 -9.54
CA ASN A 70 10.19 -10.93 -11.02
C ASN A 70 10.34 -9.54 -11.70
N TYR A 71 10.65 -8.46 -11.00
CA TYR A 71 10.57 -7.09 -11.49
C TYR A 71 11.91 -6.38 -11.33
N ILE A 72 12.23 -5.50 -12.28
CA ILE A 72 13.30 -4.51 -12.11
C ILE A 72 12.68 -3.35 -11.35
N LEU A 73 13.13 -3.12 -10.12
CA LEU A 73 12.55 -2.15 -9.20
C LEU A 73 13.53 -0.99 -9.01
N VAL A 74 12.99 0.22 -9.02
CA VAL A 74 13.73 1.48 -8.97
C VAL A 74 13.33 2.19 -7.67
N PRO A 75 14.29 2.69 -6.87
CA PRO A 75 13.98 3.43 -5.66
C PRO A 75 13.19 4.70 -5.95
N ALA A 76 12.45 5.16 -4.95
CA ALA A 76 11.83 6.48 -5.00
C ALA A 76 12.92 7.57 -5.02
N LYS A 77 12.78 8.57 -5.89
CA LYS A 77 13.57 9.81 -5.83
C LYS A 77 13.36 10.46 -4.47
N TYR A 78 14.40 11.09 -3.93
CA TYR A 78 14.39 11.64 -2.58
C TYR A 78 13.29 12.68 -2.37
N GLU A 79 13.14 13.57 -3.35
CA GLU A 79 12.15 14.65 -3.39
C GLU A 79 10.73 14.08 -3.45
N ASN A 80 10.52 13.04 -4.27
CA ASN A 80 9.21 12.39 -4.38
C ASN A 80 8.88 11.51 -3.17
N ALA A 81 9.88 10.99 -2.45
CA ALA A 81 9.68 10.33 -1.17
C ALA A 81 9.25 11.33 -0.08
N ILE A 82 9.85 12.52 -0.04
CA ILE A 82 9.39 13.64 0.79
C ILE A 82 7.92 13.96 0.47
N ARG A 83 7.61 14.24 -0.80
CA ARG A 83 6.25 14.57 -1.26
C ARG A 83 5.24 13.50 -0.87
N MET A 84 5.50 12.23 -1.18
CA MET A 84 4.59 11.13 -0.85
C MET A 84 4.36 11.02 0.66
N ALA A 85 5.40 11.15 1.48
CA ALA A 85 5.27 11.09 2.93
C ALA A 85 4.41 12.26 3.47
N ARG A 86 4.62 13.47 2.97
CA ARG A 86 3.87 14.67 3.36
C ARG A 86 2.41 14.62 2.87
N ILE A 87 2.18 14.20 1.62
CA ILE A 87 0.85 14.00 1.02
C ILE A 87 0.05 12.93 1.78
N LEU A 88 0.67 11.79 2.10
CA LEU A 88 0.03 10.72 2.85
C LEU A 88 -0.32 11.14 4.27
N GLN A 89 0.60 11.82 4.97
CA GLN A 89 0.32 12.38 6.30
C GLN A 89 -0.87 13.33 6.23
N TYR A 90 -0.84 14.28 5.29
CA TYR A 90 -1.83 15.34 5.19
C TYR A 90 -3.22 14.82 4.83
N ILE A 91 -3.37 14.08 3.72
CA ILE A 91 -4.70 13.64 3.23
C ILE A 91 -5.24 12.49 4.07
N CYS A 92 -4.44 11.44 4.32
CA CYS A 92 -4.92 10.25 5.03
C CYS A 92 -4.81 10.41 6.55
N PHE A 93 -3.60 10.52 7.08
CA PHE A 93 -3.40 10.32 8.52
C PHE A 93 -4.00 11.43 9.37
N ASP A 94 -3.83 12.70 8.98
CA ASP A 94 -4.44 13.83 9.70
C ASP A 94 -5.98 13.86 9.54
N SER A 95 -6.57 13.28 8.49
CA SER A 95 -8.03 13.12 8.36
C SER A 95 -8.57 12.05 9.32
N PHE A 96 -7.91 10.89 9.39
CA PHE A 96 -8.26 9.87 10.38
C PHE A 96 -8.06 10.38 11.82
N ASP A 97 -6.97 11.10 12.12
CA ASP A 97 -6.75 11.73 13.43
C ASP A 97 -7.85 12.74 13.76
N GLN A 98 -8.29 13.54 12.78
CA GLN A 98 -9.36 14.52 12.95
C GLN A 98 -10.71 13.87 13.31
N ILE A 99 -11.05 12.74 12.70
CA ILE A 99 -12.33 12.05 12.96
C ILE A 99 -12.27 11.17 14.21
N THR A 100 -11.16 10.49 14.47
CA THR A 100 -11.00 9.54 15.57
C THR A 100 -10.41 10.15 16.85
N GLY A 101 -10.10 11.44 16.83
CA GLY A 101 -9.57 12.19 17.97
C GLY A 101 -8.06 12.04 18.21
N GLY A 102 -7.34 11.30 17.35
CA GLY A 102 -5.87 11.26 17.36
C GLY A 102 -5.25 9.95 16.87
N PRO A 103 -3.92 9.80 16.98
CA PRO A 103 -3.13 8.75 16.31
C PRO A 103 -3.40 7.32 16.81
N GLU A 104 -4.15 7.15 17.89
CA GLU A 104 -4.43 5.85 18.50
C GLU A 104 -5.20 4.89 17.61
N PHE A 105 -6.01 5.40 16.69
CA PHE A 105 -6.72 4.57 15.71
C PHE A 105 -5.71 3.97 14.72
N ILE A 106 -5.01 4.83 13.97
CA ILE A 106 -3.98 4.43 12.99
C ILE A 106 -2.93 3.51 13.61
N ARG A 107 -2.43 3.81 14.83
CA ARG A 107 -1.48 2.96 15.57
C ARG A 107 -1.93 1.50 15.66
N LYS A 108 -3.23 1.28 15.90
CA LYS A 108 -3.82 -0.05 16.11
C LYS A 108 -4.19 -0.74 14.80
N SER A 109 -4.78 -0.02 13.85
CA SER A 109 -5.40 -0.63 12.67
C SER A 109 -4.56 -0.53 11.38
N PHE A 110 -3.78 0.52 11.17
CA PHE A 110 -3.04 0.69 9.90
C PHE A 110 -1.83 -0.28 9.81
N PRO A 111 -1.47 -0.77 8.61
CA PRO A 111 -0.25 -1.55 8.36
C PRO A 111 1.01 -0.90 8.92
N LYS A 112 2.01 -1.70 9.27
CA LYS A 112 3.18 -1.28 10.04
C LYS A 112 4.36 -0.85 9.18
N VAL A 113 4.39 -1.27 7.91
CA VAL A 113 5.41 -0.87 6.93
C VAL A 113 4.74 -0.26 5.70
N ILE A 114 5.28 0.84 5.20
CA ILE A 114 4.94 1.44 3.90
C ILE A 114 6.20 1.46 3.05
N GLN A 115 6.21 0.73 1.95
CA GLN A 115 7.35 0.69 1.02
C GLN A 115 7.07 1.57 -0.19
N LEU A 116 7.93 2.56 -0.47
CA LEU A 116 7.85 3.39 -1.66
C LEU A 116 8.64 2.75 -2.82
N VAL A 117 7.98 2.63 -3.97
CA VAL A 117 8.54 2.11 -5.23
C VAL A 117 8.44 3.17 -6.32
N GLY A 118 9.54 3.47 -6.99
CA GLY A 118 9.62 4.57 -7.96
C GLY A 118 8.89 4.29 -9.28
N ASN A 119 9.02 3.06 -9.80
CA ASN A 119 8.40 2.60 -11.05
C ASN A 119 7.05 1.89 -10.80
N PRO A 120 6.21 1.66 -11.83
CA PRO A 120 5.01 0.85 -11.68
C PRO A 120 5.33 -0.65 -11.61
N GLY A 121 4.49 -1.42 -10.91
CA GLY A 121 4.63 -2.86 -10.76
C GLY A 121 4.04 -3.64 -11.93
N TRP A 122 4.78 -3.73 -13.04
CA TRP A 122 4.34 -4.39 -14.27
C TRP A 122 4.08 -5.90 -14.08
N ASN A 123 2.82 -6.30 -13.94
CA ASN A 123 2.40 -7.69 -13.91
C ASN A 123 2.69 -8.38 -15.26
N SER A 124 2.81 -9.72 -15.24
CA SER A 124 3.14 -10.54 -16.42
C SER A 124 2.09 -10.53 -17.54
N ASN A 125 0.95 -9.86 -17.32
CA ASN A 125 -0.13 -9.64 -18.28
C ASN A 125 -0.19 -8.19 -18.80
N SER A 126 0.87 -7.40 -18.61
CA SER A 126 0.97 -5.97 -18.98
C SER A 126 -0.01 -5.04 -18.26
N THR A 127 -0.67 -5.49 -17.19
CA THR A 127 -1.29 -4.59 -16.20
C THR A 127 -0.23 -4.12 -15.21
N TYR A 128 -0.50 -3.07 -14.45
CA TYR A 128 0.39 -2.61 -13.38
C TYR A 128 -0.30 -2.62 -12.02
N THR A 129 0.42 -3.09 -11.01
CA THR A 129 0.00 -3.05 -9.61
C THR A 129 0.41 -1.69 -9.03
N LEU A 130 -0.58 -0.95 -8.50
CA LEU A 130 -0.40 0.38 -7.88
C LEU A 130 -0.15 0.30 -6.37
N GLY A 131 -0.62 -0.78 -5.74
CA GLY A 131 -0.30 -1.16 -4.39
C GLY A 131 -0.58 -2.63 -4.13
N SER A 132 0.07 -3.16 -3.10
CA SER A 132 -0.17 -4.53 -2.63
C SER A 132 0.09 -4.64 -1.14
N SER A 133 -0.81 -5.33 -0.44
CA SER A 133 -0.68 -5.69 0.96
C SER A 133 -0.02 -7.06 1.13
N GLU A 134 1.15 -7.10 1.74
CA GLU A 134 1.76 -8.34 2.22
C GLU A 134 1.15 -8.69 3.58
N GLY A 135 0.03 -9.42 3.54
CA GLY A 135 -0.62 -10.00 4.72
C GLY A 135 -1.18 -8.99 5.73
N GLY A 136 -1.57 -7.78 5.29
CA GLY A 136 -2.07 -6.71 6.17
C GLY A 136 -0.99 -6.02 7.01
N TYR A 137 0.29 -6.40 6.86
CA TYR A 137 1.40 -5.86 7.64
C TYR A 137 2.17 -4.74 6.89
N LYS A 138 2.29 -4.86 5.57
CA LYS A 138 3.06 -3.96 4.71
C LYS A 138 2.25 -3.56 3.47
N ILE A 139 2.19 -2.26 3.17
CA ILE A 139 1.66 -1.74 1.90
C ILE A 139 2.83 -1.31 1.02
N ASN A 140 2.88 -1.76 -0.22
CA ASN A 140 3.74 -1.19 -1.25
C ASN A 140 3.00 -0.04 -1.97
N LEU A 141 3.61 1.13 -2.13
CA LEU A 141 3.09 2.26 -2.91
C LEU A 141 3.98 2.46 -4.14
N TRP A 142 3.40 2.24 -5.32
CA TRP A 142 4.16 2.21 -6.57
C TRP A 142 4.06 3.54 -7.32
N TYR A 143 4.83 3.69 -8.40
CA TYR A 143 4.75 4.85 -9.29
C TYR A 143 5.21 6.19 -8.67
N VAL A 144 5.86 6.18 -7.50
CA VAL A 144 6.25 7.38 -6.72
C VAL A 144 7.13 8.37 -7.52
N ASN A 145 7.93 7.91 -8.49
CA ASN A 145 8.75 8.79 -9.34
C ASN A 145 7.96 9.61 -10.37
N HIS A 146 6.64 9.41 -10.44
CA HIS A 146 5.69 10.09 -11.33
C HIS A 146 4.77 11.04 -10.55
N LEU A 147 4.98 11.22 -9.24
CA LEU A 147 4.50 12.42 -8.56
C LEU A 147 5.16 13.64 -9.20
N GLY A 148 4.35 14.60 -9.62
CA GLY A 148 4.85 15.82 -10.24
C GLY A 148 5.67 16.67 -9.27
N GLU A 149 6.41 17.62 -9.84
CA GLU A 149 7.05 18.66 -9.04
C GLU A 149 6.00 19.57 -8.36
N THR A 150 4.76 19.56 -8.84
CA THR A 150 3.73 20.52 -8.44
C THR A 150 2.30 20.02 -8.69
N PHE A 151 1.43 20.06 -7.67
CA PHE A 151 -0.03 20.26 -7.85
C PHE A 151 -0.37 21.71 -8.27
N TYR A 152 0.65 22.52 -8.55
CA TYR A 152 0.64 23.97 -8.67
C TYR A 152 0.77 24.49 -10.11
N ASP A 153 1.08 23.63 -11.09
CA ASP A 153 1.23 24.06 -12.48
C ASP A 153 0.35 23.27 -13.45
N ALA A 154 -0.76 23.90 -13.84
CA ALA A 154 -1.70 23.38 -14.83
C ALA A 154 -1.17 23.46 -16.28
N GLN A 155 0.01 24.03 -16.53
CA GLN A 155 0.55 24.25 -17.88
C GLN A 155 1.44 23.12 -18.41
N TRP A 156 1.89 22.19 -17.56
CA TRP A 156 2.76 21.07 -17.96
C TRP A 156 2.11 19.70 -17.75
N GLN A 157 1.16 19.37 -18.64
CA GLN A 157 0.60 18.02 -18.74
C GLN A 157 1.59 17.05 -19.39
N SER A 158 2.51 16.52 -18.60
CA SER A 158 3.19 15.27 -18.92
C SER A 158 2.22 14.10 -18.67
N HIS A 159 2.04 13.22 -19.65
CA HIS A 159 1.24 12.00 -19.47
C HIS A 159 1.83 11.04 -18.40
N ASP A 160 3.11 11.22 -18.08
CA ASP A 160 3.85 10.43 -17.09
C ASP A 160 3.89 11.11 -15.71
N VAL A 161 2.99 12.06 -15.42
CA VAL A 161 2.99 12.82 -14.17
C VAL A 161 1.60 12.99 -13.57
N ILE A 162 1.48 12.68 -12.28
CA ILE A 162 0.28 12.89 -11.47
C ILE A 162 0.18 14.38 -11.11
N THR A 163 -0.87 15.02 -11.61
CA THR A 163 -1.12 16.47 -11.49
C THR A 163 -2.52 16.80 -10.98
N SER A 164 -3.47 15.86 -11.01
CA SER A 164 -4.85 16.06 -10.54
C SER A 164 -5.18 15.27 -9.28
N ARG A 165 -6.20 15.73 -8.55
CA ARG A 165 -6.82 15.06 -7.40
C ARG A 165 -7.35 13.66 -7.75
N GLU A 166 -7.96 13.53 -8.93
CA GLU A 166 -8.45 12.27 -9.49
C GLU A 166 -7.31 11.27 -9.68
N GLN A 167 -6.25 11.66 -10.40
CA GLN A 167 -5.06 10.81 -10.61
C GLN A 167 -4.38 10.42 -9.30
N LEU A 168 -4.34 11.33 -8.32
CA LEU A 168 -3.78 11.06 -6.99
C LEU A 168 -4.58 10.01 -6.22
N ASN A 169 -5.91 10.09 -6.30
CA ASN A 169 -6.82 9.17 -5.64
C ASN A 169 -6.78 7.80 -6.31
N ASP A 170 -6.87 7.74 -7.63
CA ASP A 170 -6.80 6.50 -8.41
C ASP A 170 -5.45 5.79 -8.24
N THR A 171 -4.34 6.54 -8.19
CA THR A 171 -3.00 5.94 -8.02
C THR A 171 -2.78 5.43 -6.58
N TYR A 172 -3.09 6.25 -5.57
CA TYR A 172 -2.68 5.99 -4.19
C TYR A 172 -3.84 5.83 -3.21
N PHE A 173 -4.69 6.85 -3.04
CA PHE A 173 -5.62 6.87 -1.90
C PHE A 173 -6.73 5.83 -1.99
N HIS A 174 -7.24 5.55 -3.18
CA HIS A 174 -8.18 4.45 -3.42
C HIS A 174 -7.54 3.12 -3.01
N THR A 175 -6.33 2.84 -3.48
CA THR A 175 -5.56 1.63 -3.13
C THR A 175 -5.26 1.52 -1.64
N ILE A 176 -4.83 2.61 -1.00
CA ILE A 176 -4.52 2.65 0.44
C ILE A 176 -5.77 2.39 1.28
N LEU A 177 -6.88 3.03 0.94
CA LEU A 177 -8.15 2.84 1.64
C LEU A 177 -8.77 1.47 1.37
N HIS A 178 -8.59 0.91 0.17
CA HIS A 178 -9.00 -0.44 -0.19
C HIS A 178 -8.28 -1.47 0.70
N GLU A 179 -6.95 -1.43 0.71
CA GLU A 179 -6.13 -2.31 1.55
C GLU A 179 -6.39 -2.11 3.04
N TYR A 180 -6.71 -0.89 3.47
CA TYR A 180 -7.14 -0.63 4.85
C TYR A 180 -8.53 -1.23 5.14
N GLY A 181 -9.45 -1.16 4.18
CA GLY A 181 -10.75 -1.85 4.17
C GLY A 181 -10.63 -3.34 4.49
N HIS A 182 -9.68 -4.02 3.84
CA HIS A 182 -9.34 -5.41 4.13
C HIS A 182 -8.91 -5.64 5.58
N VAL A 183 -8.05 -4.78 6.13
CA VAL A 183 -7.60 -4.91 7.53
C VAL A 183 -8.76 -4.77 8.52
N PHE A 184 -9.76 -3.93 8.23
CA PHE A 184 -10.95 -3.84 9.08
C PHE A 184 -11.76 -5.14 9.07
N HIS A 185 -12.20 -5.62 7.91
CA HIS A 185 -13.11 -6.78 7.87
C HIS A 185 -12.43 -8.11 8.21
N GLN A 186 -11.11 -8.23 8.02
CA GLN A 186 -10.33 -9.38 8.50
C GLN A 186 -10.26 -9.44 10.04
N ARG A 187 -10.39 -8.31 10.74
CA ARG A 187 -10.39 -8.24 12.21
C ARG A 187 -11.79 -8.39 12.80
N VAL A 188 -12.79 -7.77 12.18
CA VAL A 188 -14.20 -7.86 12.56
C VAL A 188 -15.01 -8.14 11.29
N PRO A 189 -15.51 -9.38 11.07
CA PRO A 189 -16.23 -9.69 9.84
C PRO A 189 -17.51 -8.85 9.68
N TYR A 190 -17.73 -8.32 8.47
CA TYR A 190 -19.01 -7.71 8.11
C TYR A 190 -20.11 -8.79 8.00
N THR A 191 -21.38 -8.37 8.01
CA THR A 191 -22.50 -9.31 7.99
C THR A 191 -22.71 -9.93 6.60
N ASN A 192 -23.11 -11.20 6.55
CA ASN A 192 -23.43 -11.89 5.28
C ASN A 192 -24.57 -11.20 4.48
N GLU A 193 -25.31 -10.23 5.05
CA GLU A 193 -26.23 -9.38 4.28
C GLU A 193 -25.52 -8.73 3.10
N PHE A 194 -24.30 -8.20 3.29
CA PHE A 194 -23.50 -7.54 2.25
C PHE A 194 -23.31 -8.45 1.04
N THR A 195 -22.81 -9.67 1.26
CA THR A 195 -22.60 -10.71 0.24
C THR A 195 -23.90 -11.05 -0.50
N GLN A 196 -25.05 -11.05 0.18
CA GLN A 196 -26.34 -11.36 -0.45
C GLN A 196 -26.88 -10.24 -1.35
N VAL A 197 -26.42 -8.98 -1.21
CA VAL A 197 -26.89 -7.86 -2.05
C VAL A 197 -26.59 -8.11 -3.54
N THR A 198 -25.40 -8.68 -3.82
CA THR A 198 -24.97 -9.01 -5.19
C THR A 198 -24.95 -10.52 -5.46
N GLY A 199 -24.87 -11.36 -4.43
CA GLY A 199 -25.15 -12.79 -4.50
C GLY A 199 -24.29 -13.55 -5.51
N THR A 200 -24.91 -14.21 -6.48
CA THR A 200 -24.21 -15.04 -7.48
C THR A 200 -23.53 -14.26 -8.61
N ASN A 201 -23.46 -12.93 -8.54
CA ASN A 201 -22.83 -12.12 -9.59
C ASN A 201 -21.33 -11.83 -9.34
N TYR A 202 -20.74 -12.36 -8.27
CA TYR A 202 -19.27 -12.38 -8.13
C TYR A 202 -18.64 -13.33 -9.14
N LEU A 203 -17.59 -12.88 -9.81
CA LEU A 203 -17.01 -13.51 -10.99
C LEU A 203 -15.64 -14.14 -10.72
N GLY A 204 -15.03 -13.91 -9.55
CA GLY A 204 -13.61 -14.20 -9.31
C GLY A 204 -12.74 -13.50 -10.36
N GLY A 205 -11.60 -14.10 -10.72
CA GLY A 205 -10.72 -13.57 -11.78
C GLY A 205 -11.36 -13.44 -13.17
N SER A 206 -12.53 -14.04 -13.41
CA SER A 206 -13.22 -13.98 -14.70
C SER A 206 -13.81 -12.60 -15.03
N TYR A 207 -13.88 -11.66 -14.08
CA TYR A 207 -14.38 -10.30 -14.33
C TYR A 207 -13.68 -9.62 -15.52
N THR A 208 -12.37 -9.81 -15.65
CA THR A 208 -11.52 -9.32 -16.77
C THR A 208 -11.90 -9.85 -18.16
N SER A 209 -12.68 -10.93 -18.23
CA SER A 209 -13.17 -11.54 -19.48
C SER A 209 -14.66 -11.32 -19.70
N VAL A 210 -15.37 -10.81 -18.68
CA VAL A 210 -16.82 -10.52 -18.72
C VAL A 210 -17.06 -9.06 -19.05
N PHE A 211 -16.32 -8.14 -18.41
CA PHE A 211 -16.41 -6.72 -18.69
C PHE A 211 -15.46 -6.32 -19.81
N SER A 212 -15.94 -5.46 -20.71
CA SER A 212 -15.17 -4.92 -21.84
C SER A 212 -14.08 -3.91 -21.45
N GLY A 213 -14.13 -3.40 -20.22
CA GLY A 213 -13.17 -2.44 -19.64
C GLY A 213 -13.65 -1.93 -18.27
N PRO A 214 -12.91 -1.01 -17.62
CA PRO A 214 -13.30 -0.43 -16.33
C PRO A 214 -14.61 0.37 -16.40
N ASP A 215 -14.97 0.90 -17.57
CA ASP A 215 -16.16 1.72 -17.78
C ASP A 215 -17.42 0.95 -18.22
N ASP A 216 -17.34 -0.38 -18.36
CA ASP A 216 -18.44 -1.21 -18.86
C ASP A 216 -19.73 -0.96 -18.05
N PRO A 217 -20.84 -0.50 -18.68
CA PRO A 217 -22.09 -0.22 -17.98
C PRO A 217 -22.63 -1.41 -17.18
N GLN A 218 -22.30 -2.65 -17.56
CA GLN A 218 -22.73 -3.85 -16.84
C GLN A 218 -22.21 -3.90 -15.40
N ILE A 219 -21.03 -3.33 -15.11
CA ILE A 219 -20.44 -3.25 -13.76
C ILE A 219 -21.44 -2.59 -12.79
N PHE A 220 -21.85 -1.37 -13.12
CA PHE A 220 -22.72 -0.55 -12.31
C PHE A 220 -24.14 -1.12 -12.25
N VAL A 221 -24.66 -1.64 -13.36
CA VAL A 221 -25.99 -2.29 -13.44
C VAL A 221 -26.07 -3.55 -12.57
N LEU A 222 -24.98 -4.31 -12.45
CA LEU A 222 -24.90 -5.45 -11.53
C LEU A 222 -24.84 -5.04 -10.06
N GLY A 223 -24.52 -3.77 -9.77
CA GLY A 223 -24.45 -3.18 -8.43
C GLY A 223 -23.03 -3.11 -7.87
N PHE A 224 -22.01 -3.07 -8.73
CA PHE A 224 -20.61 -2.85 -8.34
C PHE A 224 -20.23 -1.38 -8.54
N VAL A 225 -19.28 -0.88 -7.72
CA VAL A 225 -18.75 0.48 -7.86
C VAL A 225 -17.54 0.56 -8.81
N THR A 226 -16.83 -0.57 -9.00
CA THR A 226 -15.71 -0.73 -9.93
C THR A 226 -15.77 -2.12 -10.58
N ALA A 227 -14.98 -2.34 -11.64
CA ALA A 227 -14.82 -3.68 -12.22
C ALA A 227 -14.25 -4.70 -11.23
N TYR A 228 -13.33 -4.28 -10.36
CA TYR A 228 -12.61 -5.16 -9.44
C TYR A 228 -13.47 -5.62 -8.26
N ALA A 229 -14.44 -4.81 -7.83
CA ALA A 229 -15.49 -5.20 -6.88
C ALA A 229 -16.28 -6.45 -7.31
N ALA A 230 -16.26 -6.83 -8.59
CA ALA A 230 -16.87 -8.09 -9.04
C ALA A 230 -16.07 -9.36 -8.70
N TYR A 231 -14.83 -9.24 -8.19
CA TYR A 231 -13.97 -10.39 -7.91
C TYR A 231 -14.51 -11.24 -6.76
N SER A 232 -14.74 -10.64 -5.58
CA SER A 232 -15.31 -11.30 -4.40
C SER A 232 -16.09 -10.31 -3.53
N ALA A 233 -16.83 -10.80 -2.53
CA ALA A 233 -17.52 -9.94 -1.57
C ALA A 233 -16.57 -9.12 -0.69
N ASP A 234 -15.34 -9.61 -0.45
CA ASP A 234 -14.31 -8.92 0.33
C ASP A 234 -13.73 -7.74 -0.48
N GLU A 235 -13.41 -7.98 -1.77
CA GLU A 235 -12.99 -6.89 -2.66
C GLU A 235 -14.11 -5.85 -2.84
N ASP A 236 -15.36 -6.29 -3.00
CA ASP A 236 -16.54 -5.43 -3.12
C ASP A 236 -16.78 -4.56 -1.88
N PHE A 237 -16.54 -5.11 -0.68
CA PHE A 237 -16.59 -4.36 0.56
C PHE A 237 -15.49 -3.30 0.61
N ALA A 238 -14.26 -3.68 0.31
CA ALA A 238 -13.11 -2.78 0.27
C ALA A 238 -13.29 -1.66 -0.77
N GLU A 239 -13.75 -1.99 -1.98
CA GLU A 239 -14.03 -1.06 -3.07
C GLU A 239 -15.19 -0.10 -2.76
N VAL A 240 -16.30 -0.58 -2.16
CA VAL A 240 -17.40 0.32 -1.75
C VAL A 240 -16.92 1.31 -0.69
N PHE A 241 -16.06 0.89 0.24
CA PHE A 241 -15.44 1.78 1.22
C PHE A 241 -14.49 2.80 0.55
N SER A 242 -13.49 2.33 -0.21
CA SER A 242 -12.48 3.20 -0.82
C SER A 242 -13.08 4.16 -1.83
N THR A 243 -13.85 3.67 -2.81
CA THR A 243 -14.51 4.51 -3.82
C THR A 243 -15.43 5.54 -3.18
N TYR A 244 -16.19 5.18 -2.15
CA TYR A 244 -17.07 6.16 -1.50
C TYR A 244 -16.28 7.29 -0.82
N VAL A 245 -15.20 6.95 -0.12
CA VAL A 245 -14.39 7.92 0.63
C VAL A 245 -13.56 8.81 -0.31
N THR A 246 -13.06 8.31 -1.43
CA THR A 246 -12.27 9.07 -2.41
C THR A 246 -13.08 9.83 -3.47
N SER A 247 -14.36 9.48 -3.67
CA SER A 247 -15.24 10.16 -4.63
C SER A 247 -15.89 11.39 -4.01
N THR A 248 -15.86 12.52 -4.72
CA THR A 248 -16.75 13.66 -4.46
C THR A 248 -18.22 13.25 -4.58
N GLU A 249 -19.14 14.09 -4.09
CA GLU A 249 -20.57 13.81 -4.23
C GLU A 249 -21.00 13.71 -5.70
N ALA A 250 -20.45 14.53 -6.60
CA ALA A 250 -20.77 14.47 -8.02
C ALA A 250 -20.33 13.14 -8.66
N GLU A 251 -19.12 12.67 -8.37
CA GLU A 251 -18.56 11.42 -8.92
C GLU A 251 -19.35 10.20 -8.41
N PHE A 252 -19.66 10.15 -7.10
CA PHE A 252 -20.45 9.04 -6.57
C PHE A 252 -21.90 9.04 -7.12
N GLN A 253 -22.50 10.22 -7.37
CA GLN A 253 -23.81 10.31 -8.03
C GLN A 253 -23.77 9.91 -9.51
N ASP A 254 -22.64 10.06 -10.21
CA ASP A 254 -22.46 9.52 -11.57
C ASP A 254 -22.45 7.98 -11.56
N ILE A 255 -21.70 7.35 -10.65
CA ILE A 255 -21.74 5.89 -10.41
C ILE A 255 -23.19 5.42 -10.18
N LEU A 256 -23.93 6.09 -9.28
CA LEU A 256 -25.34 5.78 -9.02
C LEU A 256 -26.27 6.08 -10.21
N THR A 257 -25.85 6.89 -11.19
CA THR A 257 -26.61 7.18 -12.42
C THR A 257 -26.34 6.14 -13.49
N ARG A 258 -25.08 5.78 -13.72
CA ARG A 258 -24.65 4.67 -14.60
C ARG A 258 -25.26 3.33 -14.17
N ALA A 259 -25.44 3.12 -12.87
CA ALA A 259 -26.02 1.90 -12.30
C ALA A 259 -27.51 1.67 -12.63
N GLY A 260 -28.24 2.67 -13.11
CA GLY A 260 -29.69 2.60 -13.28
C GLY A 260 -30.43 2.31 -11.97
N LYS A 261 -31.71 1.91 -12.04
CA LYS A 261 -32.56 1.76 -10.84
C LYS A 261 -32.06 0.63 -9.92
N ASP A 262 -31.85 -0.56 -10.47
CA ASP A 262 -31.60 -1.77 -9.65
C ASP A 262 -30.15 -1.84 -9.16
N GLY A 263 -29.19 -1.42 -9.99
CA GLY A 263 -27.80 -1.26 -9.59
C GLY A 263 -27.64 -0.19 -8.50
N ARG A 264 -28.29 0.97 -8.64
CA ARG A 264 -28.34 2.03 -7.60
C ARG A 264 -28.84 1.50 -6.26
N ASN A 265 -29.95 0.76 -6.27
CA ASN A 265 -30.51 0.20 -5.03
C ASN A 265 -29.51 -0.73 -4.32
N LYS A 266 -28.78 -1.57 -5.07
CA LYS A 266 -27.72 -2.44 -4.53
C LYS A 266 -26.55 -1.64 -3.97
N ILE A 267 -26.01 -0.69 -4.73
CA ILE A 267 -24.86 0.14 -4.30
C ILE A 267 -25.24 0.94 -3.04
N GLN A 268 -26.44 1.51 -2.98
CA GLN A 268 -26.93 2.22 -1.80
C GLN A 268 -27.16 1.29 -0.59
N GLN A 269 -27.63 0.06 -0.79
CA GLN A 269 -27.73 -0.93 0.28
C GLN A 269 -26.35 -1.34 0.81
N LYS A 270 -25.39 -1.63 -0.07
CA LYS A 270 -23.99 -1.91 0.29
C LYS A 270 -23.38 -0.76 1.08
N LEU A 271 -23.47 0.47 0.57
CA LEU A 271 -22.94 1.65 1.25
C LEU A 271 -23.57 1.87 2.63
N ARG A 272 -24.87 1.60 2.80
CA ARG A 272 -25.51 1.62 4.12
C ARG A 272 -24.86 0.59 5.06
N ILE A 273 -24.74 -0.67 4.63
CA ILE A 273 -24.12 -1.74 5.43
C ILE A 273 -22.66 -1.39 5.79
N VAL A 274 -21.90 -0.81 4.87
CA VAL A 274 -20.51 -0.36 5.10
C VAL A 274 -20.45 0.78 6.13
N ARG A 275 -21.32 1.80 6.01
CA ARG A 275 -21.43 2.89 7.00
C ARG A 275 -21.79 2.37 8.38
N ASP A 276 -22.85 1.56 8.47
CA ASP A 276 -23.33 0.98 9.72
C ASP A 276 -22.22 0.12 10.36
N TYR A 277 -21.53 -0.70 9.57
CA TYR A 277 -20.39 -1.49 10.01
C TYR A 277 -19.25 -0.65 10.61
N PHE A 278 -18.84 0.44 9.94
CA PHE A 278 -17.74 1.29 10.42
C PHE A 278 -18.10 2.07 11.67
N MET A 279 -19.36 2.53 11.78
CA MET A 279 -19.87 3.15 13.00
C MET A 279 -19.91 2.14 14.16
N ASP A 280 -20.63 1.02 13.98
CA ASP A 280 -20.93 0.07 15.06
C ASP A 280 -19.71 -0.69 15.59
N ASN A 281 -18.71 -0.96 14.73
CA ASN A 281 -17.55 -1.79 15.09
C ASN A 281 -16.26 -1.00 15.31
N TRP A 282 -16.16 0.22 14.79
CA TRP A 282 -14.91 1.01 14.78
C TRP A 282 -15.06 2.46 15.26
N ASP A 283 -16.27 2.91 15.61
CA ASP A 283 -16.57 4.30 16.00
C ASP A 283 -16.09 5.32 14.94
N LEU A 284 -16.19 4.94 13.66
CA LEU A 284 -15.68 5.70 12.52
C LEU A 284 -16.84 6.16 11.61
N ASP A 285 -17.14 7.46 11.63
CA ASP A 285 -18.03 8.05 10.62
C ASP A 285 -17.29 8.23 9.29
N ILE A 286 -17.53 7.32 8.35
CA ILE A 286 -16.91 7.37 7.02
C ILE A 286 -17.45 8.52 6.14
N ASN A 287 -18.57 9.16 6.50
CA ASN A 287 -19.01 10.38 5.82
C ASN A 287 -18.16 11.56 6.31
N ALA A 288 -17.96 11.68 7.63
CA ALA A 288 -17.09 12.71 8.18
C ALA A 288 -15.63 12.53 7.72
N LEU A 289 -15.16 11.28 7.57
CA LEU A 289 -13.84 10.98 6.98
C LEU A 289 -13.74 11.44 5.52
N ARG A 290 -14.77 11.14 4.71
CA ARG A 290 -14.87 11.60 3.31
C ARG A 290 -14.85 13.13 3.21
N ASP A 291 -15.63 13.81 4.05
CA ASP A 291 -15.67 15.28 4.10
C ASP A 291 -14.31 15.86 4.53
N ALA A 292 -13.62 15.25 5.49
CA ALA A 292 -12.29 15.66 5.95
C ALA A 292 -11.21 15.47 4.87
N ILE A 293 -11.26 14.37 4.12
CA ILE A 293 -10.37 14.10 2.97
C ILE A 293 -10.61 15.12 1.86
N GLN A 294 -11.85 15.34 1.45
CA GLN A 294 -12.19 16.31 0.39
C GLN A 294 -11.78 17.74 0.76
N ALA A 295 -12.03 18.18 2.00
CA ALA A 295 -11.64 19.51 2.49
C ALA A 295 -10.10 19.74 2.54
N ARG A 296 -9.31 18.67 2.44
CA ARG A 296 -7.84 18.72 2.33
C ARG A 296 -7.38 18.64 0.89
N GLU A 297 -8.00 17.77 0.10
CA GLU A 297 -7.81 17.65 -1.34
C GLU A 297 -8.06 18.99 -2.07
N GLU A 298 -9.10 19.74 -1.68
CA GLU A 298 -9.37 21.10 -2.18
C GLU A 298 -8.22 22.09 -1.94
N LYS A 299 -7.34 21.80 -0.96
CA LYS A 299 -6.25 22.68 -0.53
C LYS A 299 -4.86 22.14 -0.91
N LEU A 300 -4.77 21.16 -1.80
CA LEU A 300 -3.48 20.60 -2.23
C LEU A 300 -2.55 21.68 -2.82
N ALA A 301 -3.10 22.62 -3.57
CA ALA A 301 -2.39 23.78 -4.11
C ALA A 301 -2.13 24.90 -3.06
N GLU A 302 -2.30 24.63 -1.76
CA GLU A 302 -1.97 25.53 -0.65
C GLU A 302 -0.89 24.95 0.29
N GLN A 303 -0.50 23.67 0.13
CA GLN A 303 0.39 22.95 1.05
C GLN A 303 1.81 22.70 0.50
N ASP A 304 2.84 23.26 1.14
CA ASP A 304 4.22 22.90 0.81
C ASP A 304 4.51 21.45 1.20
N PHE A 305 4.59 20.59 0.18
CA PHE A 305 4.91 19.17 0.29
C PHE A 305 6.40 18.86 0.17
N ASP A 306 7.26 19.86 -0.09
CA ASP A 306 8.71 19.72 -0.14
C ASP A 306 9.38 20.16 1.19
N ASP A 307 8.72 20.98 2.00
CA ASP A 307 9.20 21.35 3.35
C ASP A 307 9.08 20.19 4.36
N ILE A 308 10.24 19.83 4.93
CA ILE A 308 10.43 18.85 6.02
C ILE A 308 11.22 19.44 7.20
N SER A 309 11.19 20.76 7.39
CA SER A 309 11.77 21.41 8.59
C SER A 309 11.11 20.91 9.89
N LEU A 310 11.88 20.88 10.99
CA LEU A 310 11.58 20.13 12.23
C LEU A 310 11.41 20.98 13.49
#